data_AF-A0A934MB79-F1
#
_entry.id   AF-A0A934MB79-F1
#
_cell.length_a   1.000
_cell.length_b   1.000
_cell.length_c   1.000
_cell.angle_alpha   90.00
_cell.angle_beta   90.00
_cell.angle_gamma   90.00
#
_symmetry.space_group_name_H-M   'P 1'
#
loop_
_entity.id
_entity.type
_entity.pdbx_description
1 polymer ?
#
loop_
_entity_poly.entity_id
_entity_poly.type
_entity_poly.pdbx_seq_one_letter_code
_entity_poly.pdbx_strand_id
1 'polypeptide(L)'
;MRPSSQIRWSPRTGGVPAEGDVVLLGGTAPGAVAWDDDGTTSQDGEGAVRRMMTGARLVHRLWGALGGVLAATPERCEPDPGPRPGGEPPSVGDAARHTGAFDALAPDDRAAVDAVLARVPGERHREWVLAARAAGSRPAVLGRFADRIAALGAGALPGVLDPTSAHVTALRTSGGGRPLRQSTATTCGSAALVVAWMLADPVRALRVLDGFDATTGTADPAGATADGIASRFRREELEVQARTASPAGRSSGSGSRSRVGVPWPRSLGTAPWGASREMTDIAGDPRTRYRVVVVDPGSAAQVRRLHGEVVRAVGAGLAVPLYTGSEAVPRHVVLAVGQEPDGRLRLFDPATGGVTRIGEDGLVAGGDGLRRAASWPRLWAAIVPRAVGPADPGTTLS
;
A
#
# COMPACT_ATOMS: atom_id res chain seq x y z
N MET A 1 -8.58 -24.41 54.33
CA MET A 1 -7.54 -25.10 53.53
C MET A 1 -7.18 -24.22 52.34
N ARG A 2 -5.98 -23.64 52.34
CA ARG A 2 -5.26 -23.17 51.13
C ARG A 2 -4.40 -24.33 50.59
N PRO A 3 -3.88 -24.26 49.35
CA PRO A 3 -2.64 -23.51 49.07
C PRO A 3 -2.85 -22.56 47.86
N SER A 4 -2.50 -21.27 47.86
CA SER A 4 -1.20 -20.59 48.04
C SER A 4 -0.10 -21.07 47.10
N SER A 5 0.04 -20.41 45.95
CA SER A 5 1.30 -20.29 45.20
C SER A 5 1.68 -18.80 45.11
N GLN A 6 2.61 -18.40 45.98
CA GLN A 6 3.32 -17.13 45.93
C GLN A 6 4.52 -17.28 44.98
N ILE A 7 4.61 -16.43 43.96
CA ILE A 7 5.87 -16.23 43.23
C ILE A 7 6.63 -15.11 43.94
N ARG A 8 7.73 -15.49 44.60
CA ARG A 8 8.70 -14.57 45.19
C ARG A 8 9.64 -14.06 44.10
N TRP A 9 9.72 -12.75 43.94
CA TRP A 9 10.85 -12.08 43.31
C TRP A 9 11.89 -11.76 44.39
N SER A 10 13.12 -12.24 44.20
CA SER A 10 14.29 -11.83 45.01
C SER A 10 15.07 -10.75 44.26
N PRO A 11 15.50 -9.66 44.91
CA PRO A 11 16.38 -8.68 44.30
C PRO A 11 17.84 -9.11 44.47
N ARG A 12 18.57 -9.23 43.36
CA ARG A 12 20.04 -9.10 43.33
C ARG A 12 20.32 -7.78 42.60
N THR A 13 20.59 -6.69 43.32
CA THR A 13 21.92 -6.17 43.67
C THR A 13 22.88 -6.00 42.49
N GLY A 14 23.11 -4.74 42.11
CA GLY A 14 24.44 -4.20 41.88
C GLY A 14 24.98 -4.19 40.45
N GLY A 15 24.86 -3.04 39.78
CA GLY A 15 25.62 -2.67 38.60
C GLY A 15 25.24 -1.25 38.16
N VAL A 16 26.02 -0.26 38.59
CA VAL A 16 25.87 1.18 38.31
C VAL A 16 26.01 1.45 36.79
N PRO A 17 25.28 2.42 36.22
CA PRO A 17 25.27 2.72 34.79
C PRO A 17 26.43 3.64 34.40
N ALA A 18 26.91 3.51 33.16
CA ALA A 18 27.69 4.54 32.50
C ALA A 18 26.74 5.52 31.78
N GLU A 19 26.75 6.74 32.30
CA GLU A 19 26.27 8.03 31.79
C GLU A 19 25.62 8.10 30.41
N GLY A 20 24.41 8.67 30.42
CA GLY A 20 23.69 9.16 29.24
C GLY A 20 22.23 9.51 29.54
N ASP A 21 21.93 10.04 30.74
CA ASP A 21 20.59 10.48 31.11
C ASP A 21 20.22 11.77 30.36
N VAL A 22 19.08 11.75 29.67
CA VAL A 22 18.28 12.96 29.45
C VAL A 22 16.99 12.80 30.26
N VAL A 23 16.91 13.60 31.32
CA VAL A 23 15.75 13.80 32.18
C VAL A 23 14.65 14.49 31.37
N LEU A 24 13.48 13.84 31.25
CA LEU A 24 12.25 14.50 30.82
C LEU A 24 11.78 15.43 31.95
N LEU A 25 11.93 16.73 31.74
CA LEU A 25 11.32 17.75 32.60
C LEU A 25 9.79 17.66 32.49
N GLY A 26 9.15 17.60 33.66
CA GLY A 26 7.74 17.79 33.98
C GLY A 26 6.76 18.00 32.83
N GLY A 27 5.99 16.95 32.53
CA GLY A 27 4.75 17.00 31.77
C GLY A 27 3.94 15.76 32.11
N THR A 28 2.72 15.95 32.57
CA THR A 28 1.78 14.89 32.95
C THR A 28 1.71 13.79 31.88
N ALA A 29 1.78 12.54 32.32
CA ALA A 29 1.56 11.37 31.46
C ALA A 29 0.25 11.56 30.66
N PRO A 30 0.20 11.29 29.35
CA PRO A 30 -1.05 11.32 28.62
C PRO A 30 -1.97 10.26 29.22
N GLY A 31 -3.06 10.72 29.82
CA GLY A 31 -4.11 9.87 30.34
C GLY A 31 -4.57 8.88 29.26
N ALA A 32 -4.82 7.64 29.66
CA ALA A 32 -5.41 6.63 28.81
C ALA A 32 -6.71 7.19 28.20
N VAL A 33 -6.69 7.44 26.89
CA VAL A 33 -7.89 7.85 26.15
C VAL A 33 -8.78 6.62 26.08
N ALA A 34 -9.91 6.66 26.78
CA ALA A 34 -10.98 5.68 26.65
C ALA A 34 -11.60 5.84 25.26
N TRP A 35 -11.70 4.75 24.52
CA TRP A 35 -12.37 4.68 23.23
C TRP A 35 -13.64 3.86 23.43
N ASP A 36 -14.80 4.44 23.15
CA ASP A 36 -16.05 3.69 23.14
C ASP A 36 -16.07 2.73 21.93
N ASP A 37 -16.51 1.49 22.15
CA ASP A 37 -16.53 0.41 21.15
C ASP A 37 -17.52 0.68 19.98
N ASP A 38 -18.36 1.71 20.10
CA ASP A 38 -19.47 2.02 19.17
C ASP A 38 -19.06 2.95 18.01
N GLY A 39 -17.80 3.37 17.93
CA GLY A 39 -17.26 4.11 16.78
C GLY A 39 -17.69 5.58 16.67
N THR A 40 -18.49 6.10 17.61
CA THR A 40 -18.66 7.54 17.82
C THR A 40 -17.45 8.09 18.56
N THR A 41 -16.58 8.79 17.85
CA THR A 41 -15.47 9.54 18.45
C THR A 41 -16.01 10.75 19.18
N SER A 42 -15.85 10.80 20.51
CA SER A 42 -16.00 12.04 21.28
C SER A 42 -15.02 13.11 20.78
N GLN A 43 -15.28 14.39 21.08
CA GLN A 43 -14.35 15.49 20.74
C GLN A 43 -12.92 15.23 21.27
N ASP A 44 -12.81 14.55 22.41
CA ASP A 44 -11.53 14.16 23.01
C ASP A 44 -10.78 13.12 22.17
N GLY A 45 -11.50 12.15 21.60
CA GLY A 45 -10.96 11.14 20.69
C GLY A 45 -10.48 11.73 19.36
N GLU A 46 -11.24 12.65 18.77
CA GLU A 46 -10.81 13.35 17.55
C GLU A 46 -9.56 14.22 17.81
N GLY A 47 -9.52 14.92 18.94
CA GLY A 47 -8.34 15.67 19.38
C GLY A 47 -7.10 14.78 19.55
N ALA A 48 -7.26 13.56 20.07
CA ALA A 48 -6.16 12.61 20.24
C ALA A 48 -5.59 12.14 18.89
N VAL A 49 -6.44 11.80 17.91
CA VAL A 49 -6.00 11.40 16.56
C VAL A 49 -5.30 12.56 15.86
N ARG A 50 -5.85 13.77 15.96
CA ARG A 50 -5.22 14.96 15.38
C ARG A 50 -3.87 15.23 16.01
N ARG A 51 -3.73 15.12 17.34
CA ARG A 51 -2.45 15.22 18.06
C ARG A 51 -1.49 14.10 17.68
N MET A 52 -1.97 12.89 17.43
CA MET A 52 -1.14 11.77 16.99
C MET A 52 -0.57 12.02 15.59
N MET A 53 -1.41 12.44 14.64
CA MET A 53 -0.99 12.75 13.27
C MET A 53 -0.09 14.01 13.22
N THR A 54 -0.36 15.00 14.06
CA THR A 54 0.43 16.23 14.15
C THR A 54 1.73 16.02 14.94
N GLY A 55 1.71 15.25 16.02
CA GLY A 55 2.85 14.87 16.84
C GLY A 55 3.82 13.94 16.10
N ALA A 56 3.30 13.05 15.24
CA ALA A 56 4.11 12.32 14.28
C ALA A 56 4.91 13.27 13.35
N ARG A 57 4.39 14.47 13.02
CA ARG A 57 5.18 15.49 12.30
C ARG A 57 6.34 16.03 13.13
N LEU A 58 6.17 16.21 14.43
CA LEU A 58 7.23 16.73 15.32
C LEU A 58 8.37 15.73 15.51
N VAL A 59 8.04 14.45 15.74
CA VAL A 59 9.05 13.37 15.85
C VAL A 59 9.82 13.20 14.55
N HIS A 60 9.15 13.31 13.39
CA HIS A 60 9.80 13.19 12.09
C HIS A 60 10.65 14.42 11.72
N ARG A 61 10.32 15.62 12.23
CA ARG A 61 11.15 16.84 12.08
C ARG A 61 12.38 16.82 12.98
N LEU A 62 12.25 16.36 14.23
CA LEU A 62 13.39 16.23 15.14
C LEU A 62 14.43 15.22 14.63
N TRP A 63 13.98 14.15 13.95
CA TRP A 63 14.89 13.20 13.29
C TRP A 63 15.55 13.76 12.02
N GLY A 64 14.85 14.62 11.28
CA GLY A 64 15.41 15.32 10.11
C GLY A 64 16.40 16.43 10.51
N ALA A 65 16.21 17.06 11.66
CA ALA A 65 17.10 18.10 12.18
C ALA A 65 18.41 17.54 12.78
N LEU A 66 18.41 16.29 13.26
CA LEU A 66 19.59 15.61 13.78
C LEU A 66 20.44 14.89 12.70
N GLY A 67 20.04 14.97 11.42
CA GLY A 67 20.70 14.28 10.31
C GLY A 67 21.05 15.17 9.12
N GLY A 68 21.46 16.41 9.35
CA GLY A 68 21.73 17.35 8.27
C GLY A 68 22.92 18.27 8.50
N VAL A 69 24.11 17.82 8.11
CA VAL A 69 25.11 18.67 7.43
C VAL A 69 25.85 17.79 6.43
N LEU A 70 25.59 18.00 5.14
CA LEU A 70 26.59 18.05 4.07
C LEU A 70 25.84 18.47 2.79
N ALA A 71 26.18 19.66 2.30
CA ALA A 71 25.66 20.22 1.07
C ALA A 71 26.22 19.44 -0.13
N ALA A 72 25.35 19.03 -1.05
CA ALA A 72 25.74 18.54 -2.37
C ALA A 72 25.26 19.55 -3.43
N THR A 73 26.21 19.95 -4.27
CA THR A 73 26.06 20.89 -5.40
C THR A 73 25.16 20.33 -6.51
N PRO A 74 24.53 21.20 -7.33
CA PRO A 74 23.59 20.76 -8.35
C PRO A 74 24.31 20.29 -9.62
N GLU A 75 24.29 18.99 -9.90
CA GLU A 75 24.58 18.47 -11.24
C GLU A 75 23.31 18.55 -12.10
N ARG A 76 23.50 19.00 -13.34
CA ARG A 76 22.45 19.17 -14.34
C ARG A 76 22.05 17.79 -14.89
N CYS A 77 20.79 17.39 -14.74
CA CYS A 77 20.21 16.32 -15.55
C CYS A 77 19.79 16.87 -16.92
N GLU A 78 20.22 16.21 -17.98
CA GLU A 78 19.67 16.36 -19.33
C GLU A 78 18.19 15.87 -19.38
N PRO A 79 17.38 16.42 -20.30
CA PRO A 79 15.96 16.08 -20.41
C PRO A 79 15.73 14.72 -21.11
N ASP A 80 14.98 13.86 -20.44
CA ASP A 80 14.39 12.60 -20.95
C ASP A 80 13.44 12.89 -22.15
N PRO A 81 13.37 12.04 -23.19
CA PRO A 81 12.58 12.33 -24.37
C PRO A 81 11.09 12.20 -24.07
N GLY A 82 10.32 13.19 -24.55
CA GLY A 82 8.92 13.40 -24.20
C GLY A 82 7.94 12.25 -24.52
N PRO A 83 6.69 12.39 -24.04
CA PRO A 83 5.69 11.33 -24.07
C PRO A 83 5.25 10.99 -25.49
N ARG A 84 5.12 9.69 -25.78
CA ARG A 84 4.54 9.18 -27.04
C ARG A 84 3.02 9.42 -27.05
N PRO A 85 2.44 9.86 -28.18
CA PRO A 85 1.00 10.04 -28.29
C PRO A 85 0.30 8.74 -28.71
N GLY A 86 -0.85 8.43 -28.09
CA GLY A 86 -1.87 7.53 -28.64
C GLY A 86 -1.76 6.05 -28.27
N GLY A 87 -2.20 5.69 -27.07
CA GLY A 87 -2.47 4.32 -26.64
C GLY A 87 -3.04 4.33 -25.23
N GLU A 88 -4.10 3.56 -24.98
CA GLU A 88 -4.70 3.39 -23.66
C GLU A 88 -3.62 3.03 -22.61
N PRO A 89 -3.57 3.70 -21.44
CA PRO A 89 -2.45 3.54 -20.52
C PRO A 89 -2.45 2.14 -19.89
N PRO A 90 -1.27 1.52 -19.71
CA PRO A 90 -1.16 0.15 -19.21
C PRO A 90 -1.73 0.07 -17.80
N SER A 91 -2.69 -0.82 -17.60
CA SER A 91 -3.11 -1.25 -16.28
C SER A 91 -2.31 -2.47 -15.85
N VAL A 92 -1.79 -2.36 -14.62
CA VAL A 92 -0.70 -3.13 -14.00
C VAL A 92 0.68 -2.80 -14.56
N GLY A 93 1.18 -1.65 -14.12
CA GLY A 93 2.61 -1.39 -13.94
C GLY A 93 3.45 -1.37 -15.21
N ASP A 94 3.78 -0.17 -15.67
CA ASP A 94 4.59 0.10 -16.85
C ASP A 94 5.72 -0.92 -17.09
N ALA A 95 5.79 -1.41 -18.33
CA ALA A 95 6.78 -2.35 -18.87
C ALA A 95 8.24 -2.05 -18.50
N ALA A 96 8.53 -0.78 -18.15
CA ALA A 96 9.82 -0.33 -17.65
C ALA A 96 10.25 -1.01 -16.33
N ARG A 97 9.33 -1.37 -15.43
CA ARG A 97 9.68 -2.15 -14.21
C ARG A 97 10.10 -3.58 -14.52
N HIS A 98 9.63 -4.14 -15.64
CA HIS A 98 9.73 -5.57 -15.92
C HIS A 98 11.01 -5.95 -16.66
N THR A 99 11.59 -5.02 -17.42
CA THR A 99 12.79 -5.28 -18.24
C THR A 99 14.05 -5.43 -17.36
N GLY A 100 14.30 -4.50 -16.43
CA GLY A 100 15.48 -4.57 -15.55
C GLY A 100 15.46 -5.72 -14.55
N ALA A 101 14.28 -6.26 -14.21
CA ALA A 101 14.13 -7.42 -13.34
C ALA A 101 14.50 -8.74 -14.06
N PHE A 102 14.30 -8.81 -15.37
CA PHE A 102 14.66 -9.96 -16.20
C PHE A 102 16.19 -10.09 -16.36
N ASP A 103 16.88 -8.97 -16.59
CA ASP A 103 18.34 -8.96 -16.81
C ASP A 103 19.13 -9.39 -15.57
N ALA A 104 18.57 -9.17 -14.38
CA ALA A 104 19.18 -9.53 -13.10
C ALA A 104 19.04 -11.02 -12.73
N LEU A 105 18.38 -11.85 -13.56
CA LEU A 105 18.11 -13.24 -13.26
C LEU A 105 19.34 -14.16 -13.43
N ALA A 106 19.41 -15.20 -12.61
CA ALA A 106 20.36 -16.31 -12.82
C ALA A 106 20.10 -16.97 -14.20
N PRO A 107 21.13 -17.55 -14.86
CA PRO A 107 20.97 -18.14 -16.19
C PRO A 107 19.87 -19.20 -16.28
N ASP A 108 19.79 -20.11 -15.29
CA ASP A 108 18.77 -21.17 -15.26
C ASP A 108 17.35 -20.60 -15.09
N ASP A 109 17.21 -19.55 -14.28
CA ASP A 109 15.96 -18.82 -14.11
C ASP A 109 15.57 -18.10 -15.41
N ARG A 110 16.52 -17.56 -16.17
CA ARG A 110 16.26 -16.96 -17.49
C ARG A 110 15.77 -17.99 -18.48
N ALA A 111 16.47 -19.12 -18.61
CA ALA A 111 16.07 -20.20 -19.51
C ALA A 111 14.65 -20.71 -19.20
N ALA A 112 14.30 -20.84 -17.92
CA ALA A 112 12.96 -21.24 -17.52
C ALA A 112 11.90 -20.18 -17.87
N VAL A 113 12.20 -18.89 -17.70
CA VAL A 113 11.30 -17.79 -18.10
C VAL A 113 11.16 -17.74 -19.63
N ASP A 114 12.25 -17.87 -20.38
CA ASP A 114 12.23 -17.89 -21.85
C ASP A 114 11.38 -19.04 -22.39
N ALA A 115 11.50 -20.23 -21.79
CA ALA A 115 10.66 -21.38 -22.14
C ALA A 115 9.17 -21.14 -21.87
N VAL A 116 8.82 -20.34 -20.86
CA VAL A 116 7.43 -19.92 -20.61
C VAL A 116 6.98 -18.88 -21.63
N LEU A 117 7.81 -17.87 -21.90
CA LEU A 117 7.51 -16.82 -22.87
C LEU A 117 7.32 -17.36 -24.30
N ALA A 118 8.05 -18.41 -24.68
CA ALA A 118 7.92 -19.05 -25.98
C ALA A 118 6.53 -19.69 -26.22
N ARG A 119 5.76 -19.99 -25.16
CA ARG A 119 4.44 -20.65 -25.25
C ARG A 119 3.27 -19.69 -25.28
N VAL A 120 3.46 -18.41 -24.93
CA VAL A 120 2.35 -17.45 -24.88
C VAL A 120 2.10 -16.80 -26.25
N PRO A 121 0.83 -16.61 -26.66
CA PRO A 121 0.46 -16.37 -28.06
C PRO A 121 0.66 -14.92 -28.55
N GLY A 122 1.09 -13.98 -27.70
CA GLY A 122 1.26 -12.58 -28.11
C GLY A 122 2.02 -11.71 -27.11
N GLU A 123 2.42 -10.52 -27.57
CA GLU A 123 3.20 -9.55 -26.79
C GLU A 123 2.52 -9.18 -25.46
N ARG A 124 1.20 -8.92 -25.50
CA ARG A 124 0.43 -8.61 -24.30
C ARG A 124 0.49 -9.72 -23.24
N HIS A 125 0.44 -10.99 -23.65
CA HIS A 125 0.62 -12.11 -22.70
C HIS A 125 2.04 -12.14 -22.14
N ARG A 126 3.07 -11.86 -22.97
CA ARG A 126 4.47 -11.80 -22.53
C ARG A 126 4.67 -10.72 -21.48
N GLU A 127 4.07 -9.55 -21.65
CA GLU A 127 4.10 -8.46 -20.66
C GLU A 127 3.58 -8.92 -19.29
N TRP A 128 2.45 -9.63 -19.25
CA TRP A 128 1.89 -10.16 -18.00
C TRP A 128 2.76 -11.24 -17.36
N VAL A 129 3.39 -12.11 -18.16
CA VAL A 129 4.35 -13.10 -17.66
C VAL A 129 5.57 -12.38 -17.05
N LEU A 130 6.11 -11.37 -17.73
CA LEU A 130 7.23 -10.59 -17.22
C LEU A 130 6.85 -9.84 -15.93
N ALA A 131 5.64 -9.29 -15.87
CA ALA A 131 5.12 -8.64 -14.66
C ALA A 131 4.97 -9.61 -13.49
N ALA A 132 4.42 -10.81 -13.72
CA ALA A 132 4.34 -11.86 -12.71
C ALA A 132 5.72 -12.30 -12.21
N ARG A 133 6.71 -12.37 -13.12
CA ARG A 133 8.10 -12.67 -12.74
C ARG A 133 8.73 -11.54 -11.93
N ALA A 134 8.54 -10.28 -12.34
CA ALA A 134 9.02 -9.11 -11.62
C ALA A 134 8.41 -9.00 -10.21
N ALA A 135 7.17 -9.46 -10.03
CA ALA A 135 6.51 -9.61 -8.73
C ALA A 135 7.07 -10.77 -7.87
N GLY A 136 8.07 -11.50 -8.36
CA GLY A 136 8.76 -12.57 -7.62
C GLY A 136 8.20 -13.98 -7.86
N SER A 137 7.35 -14.19 -8.87
CA SER A 137 6.81 -15.53 -9.17
C SER A 137 7.91 -16.52 -9.53
N ARG A 138 7.86 -17.71 -8.92
CA ARG A 138 8.77 -18.82 -9.23
C ARG A 138 8.42 -19.45 -10.59
N PRO A 139 9.39 -20.07 -11.30
CA PRO A 139 9.16 -20.64 -12.63
C PRO A 139 7.95 -21.60 -12.73
N ALA A 140 7.74 -22.47 -11.74
CA ALA A 140 6.60 -23.39 -11.75
C ALA A 140 5.23 -22.69 -11.63
N VAL A 141 5.15 -21.62 -10.84
CA VAL A 141 3.94 -20.78 -10.71
C VAL A 141 3.73 -20.00 -12.01
N LEU A 142 4.83 -19.46 -12.56
CA LEU A 142 4.82 -18.69 -13.80
C LEU A 142 4.34 -19.53 -14.99
N GLY A 143 4.73 -20.81 -15.07
CA GLY A 143 4.24 -21.74 -16.08
C GLY A 143 2.73 -21.90 -16.03
N ARG A 144 2.16 -22.20 -14.85
CA ARG A 144 0.69 -22.35 -14.69
C ARG A 144 -0.06 -21.04 -14.95
N PHE A 145 0.51 -19.91 -14.52
CA PHE A 145 -0.03 -18.59 -14.82
C PHE A 145 -0.07 -18.35 -16.34
N ALA A 146 1.05 -18.58 -17.03
CA ALA A 146 1.17 -18.42 -18.47
C ALA A 146 0.20 -19.32 -19.23
N ASP A 147 0.10 -20.59 -18.85
CA ASP A 147 -0.82 -21.54 -19.50
C ASP A 147 -2.29 -21.08 -19.32
N ARG A 148 -2.66 -20.59 -18.12
CA ARG A 148 -4.00 -20.06 -17.87
C ARG A 148 -4.29 -18.82 -18.71
N ILE A 149 -3.38 -17.84 -18.77
CA ILE A 149 -3.62 -16.63 -19.54
C ILE A 149 -3.52 -16.86 -21.05
N ALA A 150 -2.72 -17.83 -21.52
CA ALA A 150 -2.63 -18.20 -22.93
C ALA A 150 -3.94 -18.80 -23.45
N ALA A 151 -4.68 -19.52 -22.60
CA ALA A 151 -6.02 -20.00 -22.91
C ALA A 151 -7.07 -18.86 -22.98
N LEU A 152 -6.73 -17.66 -22.48
CA LEU A 152 -7.57 -16.47 -22.56
C LEU A 152 -7.13 -15.60 -23.75
N GLY A 153 -8.09 -15.07 -24.50
CA GLY A 153 -7.78 -14.09 -25.55
C GLY A 153 -7.19 -12.80 -24.95
N ALA A 154 -6.31 -12.13 -25.70
CA ALA A 154 -5.62 -10.92 -25.23
C ALA A 154 -6.59 -9.80 -24.77
N GLY A 155 -7.77 -9.70 -25.39
CA GLY A 155 -8.81 -8.75 -25.00
C GLY A 155 -9.51 -9.08 -23.68
N ALA A 156 -9.45 -10.33 -23.20
CA ALA A 156 -10.04 -10.74 -21.93
C ALA A 156 -9.09 -10.51 -20.73
N LEU A 157 -7.79 -10.38 -20.97
CA LEU A 157 -6.77 -10.25 -19.91
C LEU A 157 -7.05 -9.11 -18.92
N PRO A 158 -7.46 -7.89 -19.34
CA PRO A 158 -7.79 -6.84 -18.38
C PRO A 158 -8.92 -7.22 -17.42
N GLY A 159 -9.89 -8.02 -17.87
CA GLY A 159 -11.01 -8.47 -17.04
C GLY A 159 -10.62 -9.46 -15.94
N VAL A 160 -9.44 -10.10 -16.07
CA VAL A 160 -8.96 -11.13 -15.13
C VAL A 160 -7.64 -10.77 -14.43
N LEU A 161 -6.95 -9.71 -14.85
CA LEU A 161 -5.67 -9.29 -14.30
C LEU A 161 -5.63 -7.84 -13.82
N ASP A 162 -6.55 -6.98 -14.28
CA ASP A 162 -6.62 -5.58 -13.86
C ASP A 162 -7.86 -5.30 -13.02
N PRO A 163 -7.71 -5.09 -11.69
CA PRO A 163 -8.84 -4.79 -10.81
C PRO A 163 -9.48 -3.42 -11.07
N THR A 164 -8.82 -2.56 -11.86
CA THR A 164 -9.29 -1.21 -12.21
C THR A 164 -9.92 -1.15 -13.59
N SER A 165 -10.02 -2.28 -14.29
CA SER A 165 -10.55 -2.33 -15.65
C SER A 165 -12.03 -1.94 -15.69
N ALA A 166 -12.45 -1.38 -16.82
CA ALA A 166 -13.86 -1.07 -17.05
C ALA A 166 -14.74 -2.33 -16.92
N HIS A 167 -14.24 -3.49 -17.34
CA HIS A 167 -14.93 -4.77 -17.19
C HIS A 167 -15.19 -5.11 -15.72
N VAL A 168 -14.15 -5.19 -14.89
CA VAL A 168 -14.28 -5.55 -13.47
C VAL A 168 -15.15 -4.55 -12.71
N THR A 169 -14.97 -3.26 -12.98
CA THR A 169 -15.73 -2.20 -12.29
C THR A 169 -17.20 -2.09 -12.77
N ALA A 170 -17.54 -2.65 -13.93
CA ALA A 170 -18.91 -2.76 -14.42
C ALA A 170 -19.67 -3.97 -13.84
N LEU A 171 -18.97 -5.00 -13.37
CA LEU A 171 -19.59 -6.19 -12.77
C LEU A 171 -20.48 -5.83 -11.58
N ARG A 172 -21.56 -6.60 -11.41
CA ARG A 172 -22.48 -6.50 -10.28
C ARG A 172 -22.69 -7.86 -9.65
N THR A 173 -22.59 -7.91 -8.32
CA THR A 173 -22.94 -9.08 -7.51
C THR A 173 -24.45 -9.30 -7.56
N SER A 174 -24.91 -10.47 -7.14
CA SER A 174 -26.35 -10.74 -7.01
C SER A 174 -27.06 -9.75 -6.06
N GLY A 175 -26.31 -9.14 -5.13
CA GLY A 175 -26.78 -8.06 -4.25
C GLY A 175 -26.69 -6.65 -4.85
N GLY A 176 -26.37 -6.50 -6.14
CA GLY A 176 -26.28 -5.22 -6.84
C GLY A 176 -25.04 -4.38 -6.56
N GLY A 177 -24.14 -4.84 -5.68
CA GLY A 177 -22.88 -4.18 -5.37
C GLY A 177 -21.78 -4.48 -6.39
N ARG A 178 -20.66 -3.74 -6.33
CA ARG A 178 -19.46 -4.08 -7.09
C ARG A 178 -18.66 -5.16 -6.38
N PRO A 179 -17.97 -6.05 -7.11
CA PRO A 179 -17.28 -7.18 -6.48
C PRO A 179 -16.08 -6.76 -5.62
N LEU A 180 -15.46 -5.61 -5.90
CA LEU A 180 -14.33 -5.08 -5.12
C LEU A 180 -14.75 -4.02 -4.09
N ARG A 181 -16.04 -3.97 -3.73
CA ARG A 181 -16.52 -3.06 -2.68
C ARG A 181 -16.15 -3.60 -1.30
N GLN A 182 -15.72 -2.71 -0.41
CA GLN A 182 -15.38 -3.06 0.98
C GLN A 182 -16.55 -3.73 1.72
N SER A 183 -16.25 -4.64 2.65
CA SER A 183 -17.27 -5.42 3.36
C SER A 183 -17.93 -4.67 4.52
N THR A 184 -17.24 -3.72 5.15
CA THR A 184 -17.70 -2.97 6.33
C THR A 184 -17.27 -1.50 6.25
N ALA A 185 -17.76 -0.63 7.14
CA ALA A 185 -17.33 0.78 7.16
C ALA A 185 -15.84 0.99 7.52
N THR A 186 -15.17 0.00 8.11
CA THR A 186 -13.79 0.12 8.64
C THR A 186 -12.75 -0.67 7.85
N THR A 187 -13.15 -1.27 6.72
CA THR A 187 -12.30 -2.10 5.86
C THR A 187 -11.78 -1.36 4.62
N CYS A 188 -12.03 -0.05 4.49
CA CYS A 188 -11.61 0.72 3.31
C CYS A 188 -10.09 0.64 3.08
N GLY A 189 -9.30 0.74 4.16
CA GLY A 189 -7.85 0.61 4.07
C GLY A 189 -7.39 -0.79 3.64
N SER A 190 -7.95 -1.86 4.22
CA SER A 190 -7.60 -3.22 3.82
C SER A 190 -8.04 -3.55 2.40
N ALA A 191 -9.22 -3.11 1.98
CA ALA A 191 -9.70 -3.26 0.61
C ALA A 191 -8.81 -2.52 -0.41
N ALA A 192 -8.41 -1.27 -0.10
CA ALA A 192 -7.45 -0.53 -0.91
C ALA A 192 -6.10 -1.27 -1.02
N LEU A 193 -5.60 -1.85 0.07
CA LEU A 193 -4.36 -2.61 0.08
C LEU A 193 -4.45 -3.92 -0.74
N VAL A 194 -5.59 -4.62 -0.73
CA VAL A 194 -5.80 -5.78 -1.62
C VAL A 194 -5.73 -5.37 -3.09
N VAL A 195 -6.36 -4.24 -3.47
CA VAL A 195 -6.26 -3.72 -4.84
C VAL A 195 -4.83 -3.31 -5.19
N ALA A 196 -4.11 -2.65 -4.28
CA ALA A 196 -2.70 -2.34 -4.48
C ALA A 196 -1.86 -3.61 -4.70
N TRP A 197 -2.18 -4.69 -4.00
CA TRP A 197 -1.50 -5.98 -4.16
C TRP A 197 -1.79 -6.62 -5.51
N MET A 198 -3.04 -6.64 -5.96
CA MET A 198 -3.41 -7.13 -7.29
C MET A 198 -2.73 -6.30 -8.40
N LEU A 199 -2.55 -4.99 -8.20
CA LEU A 199 -1.81 -4.12 -9.12
C LEU A 199 -0.30 -4.35 -9.11
N ALA A 200 0.25 -4.97 -8.07
CA ALA A 200 1.67 -5.30 -7.97
C ALA A 200 1.98 -6.74 -8.40
N ASP A 201 1.01 -7.65 -8.25
CA ASP A 201 1.16 -9.10 -8.47
C ASP A 201 0.03 -9.65 -9.35
N PRO A 202 0.29 -9.86 -10.66
CA PRO A 202 -0.68 -10.45 -11.59
C PRO A 202 -1.14 -11.86 -11.21
N VAL A 203 -0.31 -12.66 -10.54
CA VAL A 203 -0.72 -14.01 -10.09
C VAL A 203 -1.79 -13.89 -9.02
N ARG A 204 -1.66 -12.91 -8.12
CA ARG A 204 -2.69 -12.62 -7.13
C ARG A 204 -3.94 -12.03 -7.76
N ALA A 205 -3.80 -11.13 -8.73
CA ALA A 205 -4.94 -10.60 -9.49
C ALA A 205 -5.74 -11.73 -10.14
N LEU A 206 -5.07 -12.68 -10.82
CA LEU A 206 -5.70 -13.85 -11.43
C LEU A 206 -6.47 -14.68 -10.39
N ARG A 207 -5.86 -14.95 -9.24
CA ARG A 207 -6.50 -15.70 -8.15
C ARG A 207 -7.79 -15.04 -7.66
N VAL A 208 -7.80 -13.71 -7.52
CA VAL A 208 -8.98 -12.98 -7.03
C VAL A 208 -10.03 -12.80 -8.13
N LEU A 209 -9.62 -12.40 -9.33
CA LEU A 209 -10.54 -12.01 -10.41
C LEU A 209 -11.03 -13.21 -11.24
N ASP A 210 -10.15 -14.13 -11.60
CA ASP A 210 -10.51 -15.35 -12.37
C ASP A 210 -10.88 -16.53 -11.46
N GLY A 211 -10.30 -16.59 -10.26
CA GLY A 211 -10.46 -17.72 -9.35
C GLY A 211 -9.46 -18.85 -9.57
N PHE A 212 -8.53 -18.71 -10.53
CA PHE A 212 -7.45 -19.68 -10.73
C PHE A 212 -6.24 -19.35 -9.85
N ASP A 213 -5.87 -20.28 -8.98
CA ASP A 213 -4.69 -20.18 -8.13
C ASP A 213 -3.49 -20.83 -8.82
N ALA A 214 -2.61 -20.02 -9.43
CA ALA A 214 -1.41 -20.53 -10.08
C ALA A 214 -0.38 -21.10 -9.08
N THR A 215 -0.53 -20.91 -7.77
CA THR A 215 0.38 -21.50 -6.78
C THR A 215 0.08 -22.99 -6.53
N THR A 216 -1.19 -23.37 -6.62
CA THR A 216 -1.68 -24.74 -6.41
C THR A 216 -2.14 -25.43 -7.70
N GLY A 217 -2.43 -24.66 -8.75
CA GLY A 217 -3.05 -25.15 -9.99
C GLY A 217 -4.55 -25.41 -9.88
N THR A 218 -5.22 -24.92 -8.83
CA THR A 218 -6.65 -25.16 -8.58
C THR A 218 -7.50 -24.00 -9.06
N ALA A 219 -8.67 -24.30 -9.63
CA ALA A 219 -9.68 -23.30 -9.97
C ALA A 219 -10.82 -23.29 -8.95
N ASP A 220 -11.24 -22.11 -8.53
CA ASP A 220 -12.47 -21.90 -7.76
C ASP A 220 -13.69 -22.21 -8.65
N PRO A 221 -14.64 -23.06 -8.22
CA PRO A 221 -15.84 -23.37 -9.00
C PRO A 221 -16.70 -22.16 -9.36
N ALA A 222 -16.66 -21.09 -8.56
CA ALA A 222 -17.37 -19.85 -8.86
C ALA A 222 -16.72 -19.05 -10.01
N GLY A 223 -15.50 -19.39 -10.42
CA GLY A 223 -14.77 -18.76 -11.52
C GLY A 223 -14.73 -17.23 -11.42
N ALA A 224 -14.81 -16.56 -12.57
CA ALA A 224 -14.81 -15.12 -12.71
C ALA A 224 -16.18 -14.44 -12.48
N THR A 225 -17.13 -15.10 -11.81
CA THR A 225 -18.42 -14.49 -11.48
C THR A 225 -18.25 -13.34 -10.48
N ALA A 226 -19.11 -12.32 -10.54
CA ALA A 226 -19.03 -11.19 -9.62
C ALA A 226 -19.13 -11.60 -8.14
N ASP A 227 -19.99 -12.58 -7.81
CA ASP A 227 -20.12 -13.11 -6.45
C ASP A 227 -18.88 -13.91 -6.02
N GLY A 228 -18.30 -14.69 -6.95
CA GLY A 228 -17.03 -15.40 -6.72
C GLY A 228 -15.88 -14.43 -6.42
N ILE A 229 -15.75 -13.38 -7.22
CA ILE A 229 -14.77 -12.32 -7.01
C ILE A 229 -14.99 -11.64 -5.65
N ALA A 230 -16.23 -11.26 -5.33
CA ALA A 230 -16.55 -10.61 -4.06
C ALA A 230 -16.20 -11.46 -2.84
N SER A 231 -16.48 -12.77 -2.91
CA SER A 231 -16.14 -13.72 -1.85
C SER A 231 -14.62 -13.82 -1.64
N ARG A 232 -13.84 -13.96 -2.72
CA ARG A 232 -12.38 -14.02 -2.65
C ARG A 232 -11.77 -12.70 -2.17
N PHE A 233 -12.27 -11.58 -2.69
CA PHE A 233 -11.82 -10.24 -2.29
C PHE A 233 -12.06 -9.99 -0.79
N ARG A 234 -13.25 -10.33 -0.27
CA ARG A 234 -13.58 -10.22 1.16
C ARG A 234 -12.64 -11.04 2.04
N ARG A 235 -12.28 -12.26 1.61
CA ARG A 235 -11.32 -13.09 2.36
C ARG A 235 -9.95 -12.41 2.46
N GLU A 236 -9.43 -11.93 1.33
CA GLU A 236 -8.15 -11.19 1.29
C GLU A 236 -8.21 -9.90 2.11
N GLU A 237 -9.32 -9.17 2.04
CA GLU A 237 -9.58 -7.94 2.80
C GLU A 237 -9.50 -8.19 4.32
N LEU A 238 -10.16 -9.23 4.82
CA LEU A 238 -10.14 -9.58 6.26
C LEU A 238 -8.74 -10.01 6.72
N GLU A 239 -8.01 -10.75 5.89
CA GLU A 239 -6.63 -11.13 6.19
C GLU A 239 -5.70 -9.90 6.27
N VAL A 240 -5.80 -8.97 5.31
CA VAL A 240 -5.06 -7.70 5.34
C VAL A 240 -5.47 -6.86 6.54
N GLN A 241 -6.75 -6.80 6.88
CA GLN A 241 -7.23 -6.07 8.05
C GLN A 241 -6.59 -6.62 9.33
N ALA A 242 -6.54 -7.94 9.51
CA ALA A 242 -5.89 -8.56 10.65
C ALA A 242 -4.38 -8.24 10.71
N ARG A 243 -3.66 -8.30 9.58
CA ARG A 243 -2.23 -7.96 9.51
C ARG A 243 -1.96 -6.49 9.86
N THR A 244 -2.84 -5.59 9.45
CA THR A 244 -2.65 -4.14 9.63
C THR A 244 -3.18 -3.60 10.95
N ALA A 245 -4.09 -4.32 11.62
CA ALA A 245 -4.62 -3.98 12.95
C ALA A 245 -3.65 -4.32 14.10
N SER A 246 -2.61 -5.11 13.86
CA SER A 246 -1.68 -5.58 14.90
C SER A 246 -0.77 -4.44 15.42
N PRO A 247 -0.85 -4.05 16.71
CA PRO A 247 -0.02 -2.97 17.30
C PRO A 247 1.47 -3.34 17.43
N ALA A 248 1.75 -4.63 17.54
CA ALA A 248 3.09 -5.18 17.48
C ALA A 248 3.44 -5.44 16.01
N GLY A 249 4.34 -4.62 15.46
CA GLY A 249 4.95 -4.94 14.16
C GLY A 249 5.56 -6.34 14.22
N ARG A 250 5.37 -7.15 13.18
CA ARG A 250 6.16 -8.36 13.00
C ARG A 250 7.62 -7.92 12.94
N SER A 251 8.40 -8.27 13.96
CA SER A 251 9.85 -8.19 13.93
C SER A 251 10.35 -9.31 13.00
N SER A 252 10.38 -9.05 11.70
CA SER A 252 11.18 -9.85 10.78
C SER A 252 12.64 -9.52 11.04
N GLY A 253 13.43 -10.54 11.42
CA GLY A 253 14.78 -10.46 11.98
C GLY A 253 15.73 -9.41 11.40
N SER A 254 16.26 -8.58 12.29
CA SER A 254 17.67 -8.14 12.42
C SER A 254 17.72 -6.83 13.22
N GLY A 255 18.12 -6.93 14.49
CA GLY A 255 18.84 -5.88 15.23
C GLY A 255 18.15 -4.58 15.69
N SER A 256 17.07 -4.09 15.08
CA SER A 256 16.55 -2.74 15.42
C SER A 256 15.41 -2.78 16.45
N ARG A 257 15.73 -2.59 17.75
CA ARG A 257 14.74 -2.31 18.81
C ARG A 257 14.12 -0.92 18.59
N SER A 258 13.02 -0.84 17.82
CA SER A 258 11.97 0.18 17.99
C SER A 258 10.92 0.08 16.88
N ARG A 259 9.67 -0.15 17.29
CA ARG A 259 8.50 0.68 16.94
C ARG A 259 7.24 -0.04 17.42
N VAL A 260 6.91 0.13 18.71
CA VAL A 260 5.52 -0.01 19.15
C VAL A 260 4.70 0.92 18.26
N GLY A 261 3.81 0.36 17.44
CA GLY A 261 2.95 1.17 16.58
C GLY A 261 2.16 2.13 17.46
N VAL A 262 2.04 3.39 17.04
CA VAL A 262 1.18 4.32 17.76
C VAL A 262 -0.25 3.76 17.74
N PRO A 263 -0.91 3.62 18.90
CA PRO A 263 -2.24 3.01 18.96
C PRO A 263 -3.22 3.74 18.03
N TRP A 264 -3.94 2.97 17.22
CA TRP A 264 -4.89 3.49 16.23
C TRP A 264 -6.30 3.01 16.58
N PRO A 265 -7.31 3.88 16.63
CA PRO A 265 -8.68 3.47 16.92
C PRO A 265 -9.19 2.50 15.86
N ARG A 266 -9.73 1.36 16.27
CA ARG A 266 -10.30 0.36 15.33
C ARG A 266 -11.45 0.93 14.49
N SER A 267 -12.20 1.88 15.05
CA SER A 267 -13.28 2.59 14.38
C SER A 267 -12.82 3.45 13.19
N LEU A 268 -11.53 3.80 13.13
CA LEU A 268 -10.93 4.52 12.00
C LEU A 268 -10.28 3.57 10.97
N GLY A 269 -10.53 2.27 11.09
CA GLY A 269 -10.05 1.26 10.16
C GLY A 269 -8.53 1.08 10.20
N THR A 270 -7.90 1.05 9.04
CA THR A 270 -6.47 0.71 8.89
C THR A 270 -5.56 1.87 9.28
N ALA A 271 -4.69 1.64 10.26
CA ALA A 271 -3.69 2.61 10.68
C ALA A 271 -2.68 2.95 9.56
N PRO A 272 -2.29 4.23 9.37
CA PRO A 272 -1.31 4.65 8.35
C PRO A 272 0.02 3.88 8.41
N TRP A 273 0.53 3.62 9.61
CA TRP A 273 1.76 2.85 9.81
C TRP A 273 1.60 1.35 9.51
N GLY A 274 0.40 0.80 9.72
CA GLY A 274 0.07 -0.56 9.30
C GLY A 274 0.04 -0.67 7.78
N ALA A 275 -0.65 0.27 7.12
CA ALA A 275 -0.69 0.37 5.67
C ALA A 275 0.71 0.60 5.05
N SER A 276 1.55 1.44 5.67
CA SER A 276 2.93 1.68 5.21
C SER A 276 3.79 0.41 5.23
N ARG A 277 3.61 -0.45 6.22
CA ARG A 277 4.31 -1.75 6.29
C ARG A 277 3.77 -2.70 5.22
N GLU A 278 2.44 -2.83 5.12
CA GLU A 278 1.82 -3.68 4.11
C GLU A 278 2.20 -3.24 2.69
N MET A 279 2.19 -1.94 2.37
CA MET A 279 2.64 -1.42 1.07
C MET A 279 4.12 -1.70 0.79
N THR A 280 4.96 -1.69 1.83
CA THR A 280 6.36 -2.08 1.71
C THR A 280 6.50 -3.56 1.36
N ASP A 281 5.71 -4.42 2.02
CA ASP A 281 5.69 -5.85 1.74
C ASP A 281 5.13 -6.13 0.33
N ILE A 282 4.06 -5.43 -0.07
CA ILE A 282 3.45 -5.49 -1.41
C ILE A 282 4.45 -5.09 -2.50
N ALA A 283 5.28 -4.07 -2.24
CA ALA A 283 6.27 -3.63 -3.22
C ALA A 283 7.28 -4.73 -3.57
N GLY A 284 7.59 -5.64 -2.62
CA GLY A 284 8.47 -6.79 -2.81
C GLY A 284 9.94 -6.47 -3.10
N ASP A 285 10.26 -5.22 -3.43
CA ASP A 285 11.60 -4.74 -3.75
C ASP A 285 12.33 -4.23 -2.48
N PRO A 286 13.52 -4.79 -2.15
CA PRO A 286 14.36 -4.28 -1.07
C PRO A 286 14.68 -2.79 -1.14
N ARG A 287 14.72 -2.20 -2.35
CA ARG A 287 15.03 -0.78 -2.59
C ARG A 287 13.83 0.15 -2.44
N THR A 288 12.63 -0.41 -2.38
CA THR A 288 11.39 0.36 -2.24
C THR A 288 10.83 0.19 -0.83
N ARG A 289 10.70 1.30 -0.10
CA ARG A 289 10.06 1.35 1.22
C ARG A 289 8.97 2.39 1.20
N TYR A 290 7.80 2.05 1.71
CA TYR A 290 6.74 3.04 1.85
C TYR A 290 6.86 3.78 3.17
N ARG A 291 6.52 5.08 3.14
CA ARG A 291 6.48 5.95 4.32
C ARG A 291 5.15 6.68 4.40
N VAL A 292 4.76 7.03 5.62
CA VAL A 292 3.62 7.92 5.87
C VAL A 292 4.05 9.37 5.67
N VAL A 293 3.37 10.10 4.81
CA VAL A 293 3.48 11.56 4.68
C VAL A 293 2.19 12.19 5.17
N VAL A 294 2.25 12.88 6.30
CA VAL A 294 1.11 13.60 6.87
C VAL A 294 1.16 15.06 6.40
N VAL A 295 0.04 15.57 5.89
CA VAL A 295 -0.12 16.96 5.47
C VAL A 295 -1.16 17.67 6.31
N ASP A 296 -1.03 18.98 6.45
CA ASP A 296 -2.08 19.84 6.96
C ASP A 296 -3.16 20.02 5.89
N PRO A 297 -4.41 19.56 6.13
CA PRO A 297 -5.46 19.69 5.13
C PRO A 297 -5.81 21.14 4.78
N GLY A 298 -5.44 22.11 5.62
CA GLY A 298 -5.59 23.54 5.33
C GLY A 298 -4.42 24.14 4.54
N SER A 299 -3.32 23.40 4.33
CA SER A 299 -2.11 23.88 3.67
C SER A 299 -2.04 23.43 2.21
N ALA A 300 -2.55 24.28 1.30
CA ALA A 300 -2.48 24.04 -0.14
C ALA A 300 -1.06 23.70 -0.62
N ALA A 301 -0.03 24.36 -0.07
CA ALA A 301 1.37 24.10 -0.43
C ALA A 301 1.85 22.70 -0.01
N GLN A 302 1.41 22.17 1.14
CA GLN A 302 1.76 20.80 1.54
C GLN A 302 1.02 19.77 0.70
N VAL A 303 -0.26 19.99 0.43
CA VAL A 303 -1.06 19.10 -0.42
C VAL A 303 -0.50 19.06 -1.84
N ARG A 304 -0.10 20.20 -2.42
CA ARG A 304 0.55 20.26 -3.74
C ARG A 304 1.86 19.49 -3.80
N ARG A 305 2.72 19.62 -2.79
CA ARG A 305 3.96 18.82 -2.73
C ARG A 305 3.66 17.33 -2.66
N LEU A 306 2.68 16.94 -1.85
CA LEU A 306 2.25 15.55 -1.75
C LEU A 306 1.67 15.04 -3.07
N HIS A 307 0.87 15.86 -3.78
CA HIS A 307 0.37 15.53 -5.12
C HIS A 307 1.51 15.19 -6.08
N GLY A 308 2.58 16.00 -6.13
CA GLY A 308 3.75 15.70 -6.95
C GLY A 308 4.50 14.41 -6.56
N GLU A 309 4.47 14.01 -5.28
CA GLU A 309 4.98 12.69 -4.87
C GLU A 309 4.07 11.55 -5.35
N VAL A 310 2.75 11.72 -5.25
CA VAL A 310 1.75 10.73 -5.70
C VAL A 310 1.84 10.54 -7.21
N VAL A 311 1.88 11.63 -8.00
CA VAL A 311 2.01 11.60 -9.47
C VAL A 311 3.26 10.82 -9.89
N ARG A 312 4.41 11.12 -9.29
CA ARG A 312 5.66 10.40 -9.59
C ARG A 312 5.57 8.91 -9.25
N ALA A 313 4.94 8.57 -8.12
CA ALA A 313 4.77 7.18 -7.72
C ALA A 313 3.86 6.42 -8.69
N VAL A 314 2.67 6.95 -9.00
CA VAL A 314 1.73 6.25 -9.89
C VAL A 314 2.21 6.23 -11.35
N GLY A 315 2.98 7.24 -11.78
CA GLY A 315 3.68 7.23 -13.07
C GLY A 315 4.85 6.24 -13.15
N ALA A 316 5.31 5.72 -12.01
CA ALA A 316 6.21 4.57 -11.93
C ALA A 316 5.44 3.25 -11.67
N GLY A 317 4.12 3.28 -11.80
CA GLY A 317 3.21 2.16 -11.54
C GLY A 317 3.07 1.76 -10.06
N LEU A 318 3.55 2.58 -9.13
CA LEU A 318 3.43 2.34 -7.69
C LEU A 318 2.15 2.96 -7.15
N ALA A 319 1.20 2.12 -6.74
CA ALA A 319 -0.06 2.58 -6.15
C ALA A 319 0.19 3.30 -4.81
N VAL A 320 -0.65 4.28 -4.49
CA VAL A 320 -0.49 5.13 -3.30
C VAL A 320 -1.80 5.26 -2.52
N PRO A 321 -1.88 4.68 -1.31
CA PRO A 321 -2.99 4.93 -0.40
C PRO A 321 -3.07 6.39 0.04
N LEU A 322 -4.26 6.98 -0.03
CA LEU A 322 -4.57 8.34 0.40
C LEU A 322 -5.61 8.30 1.53
N TYR A 323 -5.26 8.90 2.67
CA TYR A 323 -6.15 9.04 3.81
C TYR A 323 -6.96 10.33 3.66
N THR A 324 -8.26 10.18 3.46
CA THR A 324 -9.20 11.31 3.38
C THR A 324 -10.12 11.34 4.59
N GLY A 325 -10.67 12.50 4.92
CA GLY A 325 -11.51 12.64 6.10
C GLY A 325 -12.20 13.98 6.26
N SER A 326 -12.69 14.22 7.47
CA SER A 326 -13.32 15.48 7.87
C SER A 326 -12.27 16.56 8.13
N GLU A 327 -12.72 17.72 8.60
CA GLU A 327 -11.86 18.79 9.13
C GLU A 327 -11.05 18.35 10.36
N ALA A 328 -11.51 17.33 11.09
CA ALA A 328 -10.95 16.94 12.38
C ALA A 328 -10.05 15.71 12.29
N VAL A 329 -10.45 14.71 11.50
CA VAL A 329 -9.79 13.39 11.47
C VAL A 329 -9.89 12.70 10.09
N PRO A 330 -8.93 11.81 9.76
CA PRO A 330 -9.09 10.86 8.66
C PRO A 330 -10.27 9.91 8.94
N ARG A 331 -11.00 9.54 7.89
CA ARG A 331 -12.21 8.70 7.97
C ARG A 331 -12.23 7.60 6.90
N HIS A 332 -11.43 7.74 5.84
CA HIS A 332 -11.48 6.85 4.69
C HIS A 332 -10.11 6.71 4.04
N VAL A 333 -9.95 5.62 3.30
CA VAL A 333 -8.75 5.37 2.50
C VAL A 333 -9.19 5.09 1.07
N VAL A 334 -8.65 5.87 0.13
CA VAL A 334 -8.74 5.60 -1.31
C VAL A 334 -7.35 5.26 -1.84
N LEU A 335 -7.29 4.65 -3.02
CA LEU A 335 -6.02 4.25 -3.63
C LEU A 335 -5.82 5.01 -4.93
N ALA A 336 -4.73 5.79 -5.03
CA ALA A 336 -4.29 6.29 -6.32
C ALA A 336 -3.65 5.13 -7.11
N VAL A 337 -4.22 4.80 -8.26
CA VAL A 337 -3.88 3.60 -9.06
C VAL A 337 -3.22 3.92 -10.40
N GLY A 338 -3.13 5.20 -10.75
CA GLY A 338 -2.62 5.65 -12.03
C GLY A 338 -2.96 7.12 -12.27
N GLN A 339 -2.66 7.57 -13.49
CA GLN A 339 -3.00 8.89 -13.99
C GLN A 339 -3.60 8.78 -15.39
N GLU A 340 -4.47 9.72 -15.72
CA GLU A 340 -4.97 9.95 -17.07
C GLU A 340 -3.91 10.72 -17.89
N PRO A 341 -3.97 10.68 -19.23
CA PRO A 341 -3.06 11.46 -20.10
C PRO A 341 -3.11 12.97 -19.85
N ASP A 342 -4.23 13.48 -19.33
CA ASP A 342 -4.41 14.89 -18.96
C ASP A 342 -3.89 15.24 -17.55
N GLY A 343 -3.21 14.30 -16.88
CA GLY A 343 -2.60 14.50 -15.57
C GLY A 343 -3.53 14.28 -14.38
N ARG A 344 -4.81 13.94 -14.59
CA ARG A 344 -5.72 13.61 -13.48
C ARG A 344 -5.38 12.26 -12.87
N LEU A 345 -5.36 12.19 -11.53
CA LEU A 345 -5.19 10.93 -10.81
C LEU A 345 -6.45 10.06 -10.93
N ARG A 346 -6.24 8.77 -11.16
CA ARG A 346 -7.28 7.72 -11.04
C ARG A 346 -7.30 7.21 -9.61
N LEU A 347 -8.44 7.32 -8.94
CA LEU A 347 -8.62 6.91 -7.55
C LEU A 347 -9.60 5.74 -7.45
N PHE A 348 -9.15 4.59 -6.98
CA PHE A 348 -10.04 3.52 -6.56
C PHE A 348 -10.65 3.85 -5.18
N ASP A 349 -11.98 3.86 -5.10
CA ASP A 349 -12.74 4.07 -3.87
C ASP A 349 -13.37 2.74 -3.40
N PRO A 350 -12.84 2.14 -2.31
CA PRO A 350 -13.38 0.90 -1.73
C PRO A 350 -14.86 0.99 -1.32
N ALA A 351 -15.38 2.17 -0.99
CA ALA A 351 -16.77 2.33 -0.57
C ALA A 351 -17.74 2.05 -1.72
N THR A 352 -17.29 2.28 -2.96
CA THR A 352 -18.08 2.06 -4.18
C THR A 352 -17.59 0.84 -4.97
N GLY A 353 -16.33 0.42 -4.78
CA GLY A 353 -15.65 -0.56 -5.63
C GLY A 353 -15.36 -0.01 -7.03
N GLY A 354 -15.27 1.32 -7.18
CA GLY A 354 -15.12 2.00 -8.46
C GLY A 354 -13.89 2.89 -8.54
N VAL A 355 -13.61 3.38 -9.74
CA VAL A 355 -12.50 4.31 -10.01
C VAL A 355 -13.06 5.67 -10.40
N THR A 356 -12.66 6.71 -9.68
CA THR A 356 -12.97 8.12 -9.94
C THR A 356 -11.71 8.85 -10.45
N ARG A 357 -11.86 10.12 -10.81
CA ARG A 357 -10.78 10.96 -11.32
C ARG A 357 -10.73 12.27 -10.55
N ILE A 358 -9.53 12.75 -10.25
CA ILE A 358 -9.32 14.05 -9.62
C ILE A 358 -8.08 14.74 -10.20
N GLY A 359 -8.21 16.03 -10.51
CA GLY A 359 -7.05 16.87 -10.87
C GLY A 359 -6.39 17.47 -9.63
N GLU A 360 -5.21 18.07 -9.82
CA GLU A 360 -4.47 18.72 -8.74
C GLU A 360 -5.33 19.72 -7.96
N ASP A 361 -6.02 20.62 -8.66
CA ASP A 361 -6.81 21.68 -8.04
C ASP A 361 -7.91 21.12 -7.12
N GLY A 362 -8.56 20.02 -7.54
CA GLY A 362 -9.58 19.36 -6.72
C GLY A 362 -8.99 18.73 -5.45
N LEU A 363 -7.78 18.18 -5.55
CA LEU A 363 -7.08 17.60 -4.41
C LEU A 363 -6.57 18.68 -3.45
N VAL A 364 -5.99 19.76 -3.99
CA VAL A 364 -5.41 20.89 -3.25
C VAL A 364 -6.48 21.74 -2.57
N ALA A 365 -7.58 22.05 -3.27
CA ALA A 365 -8.71 22.79 -2.70
C ALA A 365 -9.50 21.94 -1.70
N GLY A 366 -9.59 20.63 -1.93
CA GLY A 366 -10.42 19.74 -1.13
C GLY A 366 -11.92 19.97 -1.38
N GLY A 367 -12.72 19.94 -0.32
CA GLY A 367 -14.15 20.25 -0.37
C GLY A 367 -14.94 19.27 -1.22
N ASP A 368 -15.89 19.77 -2.01
CA ASP A 368 -16.80 18.92 -2.80
C ASP A 368 -16.09 18.17 -3.92
N GLY A 369 -15.01 18.73 -4.48
CA GLY A 369 -14.20 18.07 -5.50
C GLY A 369 -13.59 16.77 -4.95
N LEU A 370 -12.90 16.87 -3.82
CA LEU A 370 -12.32 15.70 -3.15
C LEU A 370 -13.39 14.77 -2.58
N ARG A 371 -14.50 15.31 -2.06
CA ARG A 371 -15.62 14.49 -1.56
C ARG A 371 -16.23 13.60 -2.65
N ARG A 372 -16.42 14.12 -3.87
CA ARG A 372 -16.94 13.31 -4.99
C ARG A 372 -15.96 12.24 -5.44
N ALA A 373 -14.66 12.51 -5.39
CA ALA A 373 -13.66 11.57 -5.86
C ALA A 373 -13.25 10.53 -4.79
N ALA A 374 -13.26 10.92 -3.52
CA ALA A 374 -12.68 10.15 -2.43
C ALA A 374 -13.53 10.15 -1.14
N SER A 375 -14.85 10.31 -1.30
CA SER A 375 -15.89 10.28 -0.25
C SER A 375 -15.80 11.36 0.84
N TRP A 376 -14.68 12.06 0.98
CA TRP A 376 -14.42 13.02 2.06
C TRP A 376 -13.70 14.28 1.58
N PRO A 377 -13.89 15.45 2.24
CA PRO A 377 -13.43 16.73 1.71
C PRO A 377 -11.96 17.09 2.01
N ARG A 378 -11.25 16.34 2.86
CA ARG A 378 -9.89 16.70 3.31
C ARG A 378 -8.90 15.57 3.08
N LEU A 379 -7.70 15.90 2.58
CA LEU A 379 -6.56 14.99 2.51
C LEU A 379 -5.69 15.13 3.76
N TRP A 380 -5.46 14.03 4.46
CA TRP A 380 -4.71 13.99 5.73
C TRP A 380 -3.31 13.40 5.58
N ALA A 381 -3.19 12.34 4.79
CA ALA A 381 -1.93 11.66 4.59
C ALA A 381 -1.91 10.87 3.29
N ALA A 382 -0.71 10.52 2.84
CA ALA A 382 -0.51 9.49 1.84
C ALA A 382 0.59 8.51 2.29
N ILE A 383 0.54 7.30 1.75
CA ILE A 383 1.54 6.27 1.93
C ILE A 383 2.35 6.20 0.63
N VAL A 384 3.47 6.90 0.60
CA VAL A 384 4.27 7.11 -0.63
C VAL A 384 5.56 6.30 -0.61
N PRO A 385 6.05 5.86 -1.78
CA PRO A 385 7.34 5.18 -1.86
C PRO A 385 8.48 6.15 -1.55
N ARG A 386 9.50 5.62 -0.88
CA ARG A 386 10.81 6.23 -0.64
C ARG A 386 11.82 5.30 -1.27
N ALA A 387 12.58 5.80 -2.25
CA ALA A 387 13.76 5.12 -2.72
C ALA A 387 14.74 4.99 -1.55
N VAL A 388 15.14 3.78 -1.23
CA VAL A 388 16.29 3.53 -0.37
C VAL A 388 17.51 3.65 -1.28
N GLY A 389 18.47 4.52 -0.95
CA GLY A 389 19.74 4.59 -1.68
C GLY A 389 20.43 3.22 -1.71
N PRO A 390 21.40 3.00 -2.62
CA PRO A 390 22.16 1.75 -2.62
C PRO A 390 22.68 1.46 -1.22
N ALA A 391 22.47 0.25 -0.73
CA ALA A 391 23.06 -0.19 0.52
C ALA A 391 24.57 -0.01 0.40
N ASP A 392 25.16 0.71 1.34
CA ASP A 392 26.60 0.88 1.44
C ASP A 392 27.23 -0.53 1.50
N PRO A 393 28.09 -0.93 0.56
CA PRO A 393 28.63 -2.30 0.51
C PRO A 393 29.57 -2.66 1.69
N GLY A 394 29.66 -1.81 2.72
CA GLY A 394 30.63 -1.92 3.81
C GLY A 394 30.22 -2.67 5.06
N THR A 395 28.95 -3.01 5.28
CA THR A 395 28.54 -3.68 6.55
C THR A 395 28.55 -5.20 6.40
N THR A 396 29.75 -5.78 6.28
CA THR A 396 29.96 -7.19 6.57
C THR A 396 29.94 -7.37 8.09
N LEU A 397 28.94 -8.07 8.61
CA LEU A 397 28.95 -8.56 9.99
C LEU A 397 30.09 -9.57 10.11
N SER A 398 31.13 -9.22 10.87
CA SER A 398 32.09 -10.18 11.44
C SER A 398 31.55 -10.74 12.75
#